data_AF-A0A819DDV3-F1
#
_entry.id   AF-A0A819DDV3-F1
#
_cell.length_a   1.000
_cell.length_b   1.000
_cell.length_c   1.000
_cell.angle_alpha   90.00
_cell.angle_beta   90.00
_cell.angle_gamma   90.00
#
_symmetry.space_group_name_H-M   'P 1'
#
loop_
_entity.id
_entity.type
_entity.pdbx_description
1 polymer ?
#
loop_
_entity_poly.entity_id
_entity_poly.type
_entity_poly.pdbx_seq_one_letter_code
_entity_poly.pdbx_strand_id
1 'polypeptide(L)'
;MEKHHCVVIIGAGIAGLSCAKYLIENDIHDFIIIEANNQIGGRCETIQLMEHQIELGTEILQGDQSNNPLYQLADEYHLIDYSNNEFDRDDCFHDEDGESIDED
;
A
#
# COMPACT_ATOMS: atom_id res chain seq x y z
N MET A 1 0.97 -31.28 -23.47
CA MET A 1 2.35 -30.77 -23.27
C MET A 1 2.37 -30.10 -21.92
N GLU A 2 3.31 -30.47 -21.07
CA GLU A 2 3.56 -29.78 -19.80
C GLU A 2 4.13 -28.39 -20.09
N LYS A 3 3.60 -27.37 -19.41
CA LYS A 3 4.13 -26.01 -19.45
C LYS A 3 5.18 -25.88 -18.36
N HIS A 4 6.38 -25.43 -18.73
CA HIS A 4 7.44 -25.08 -17.81
C HIS A 4 7.63 -23.57 -17.82
N HIS A 5 7.94 -23.02 -16.66
CA HIS A 5 8.28 -21.61 -16.48
C HIS A 5 9.66 -21.49 -15.84
N CYS A 6 10.46 -20.54 -16.30
CA CYS A 6 11.78 -20.24 -15.73
C CYS A 6 11.67 -19.78 -14.27
N VAL A 7 10.66 -18.98 -13.95
CA VAL A 7 10.43 -18.44 -12.60
C VAL A 7 9.00 -18.73 -12.14
N VAL A 8 8.86 -19.15 -10.88
CA VAL A 8 7.57 -19.31 -10.23
C VAL A 8 7.52 -18.39 -9.01
N ILE A 9 6.57 -17.45 -9.01
CA ILE A 9 6.31 -16.54 -7.90
C ILE A 9 5.12 -17.08 -7.11
N ILE A 10 5.32 -17.35 -5.82
CA ILE A 10 4.26 -17.83 -4.92
C ILE A 10 3.72 -16.66 -4.10
N GLY A 11 2.47 -16.30 -4.37
CA GLY A 11 1.76 -15.16 -3.79
C GLY A 11 1.71 -13.95 -4.73
N ALA A 12 0.51 -13.43 -4.97
CA ALA A 12 0.21 -12.20 -5.72
C ALA A 12 -0.10 -11.02 -4.79
N GLY A 13 0.58 -10.95 -3.63
CA GLY A 13 0.62 -9.74 -2.80
C GLY A 13 1.59 -8.69 -3.36
N ILE A 14 1.72 -7.55 -2.67
CA ILE A 14 2.60 -6.44 -3.10
C ILE A 14 4.02 -6.91 -3.47
N ALA A 15 4.64 -7.77 -2.65
CA ALA A 15 5.99 -8.29 -2.92
C ALA A 15 6.06 -9.15 -4.19
N GLY A 16 5.07 -10.03 -4.42
CA GLY A 16 5.04 -10.89 -5.61
C GLY A 16 4.77 -10.10 -6.90
N LEU A 17 3.85 -9.13 -6.83
CA LEU A 17 3.56 -8.23 -7.94
C LEU A 17 4.76 -7.32 -8.25
N SER A 18 5.46 -6.79 -7.23
CA SER A 18 6.71 -6.05 -7.41
C SER A 18 7.80 -6.91 -8.04
N CYS A 19 7.93 -8.18 -7.66
CA CYS A 19 8.86 -9.11 -8.30
C CYS A 19 8.51 -9.31 -9.79
N ALA A 20 7.23 -9.54 -10.12
CA ALA A 20 6.79 -9.67 -11.50
C ALA A 20 7.05 -8.40 -12.33
N LYS A 21 6.76 -7.22 -11.78
CA LYS A 21 7.09 -5.92 -12.40
C LYS A 21 8.59 -5.82 -12.68
N TYR A 22 9.42 -6.13 -11.69
CA TYR A 22 10.88 -6.10 -11.85
C TYR A 22 11.38 -7.06 -12.94
N LEU A 23 10.83 -8.27 -13.03
CA LEU A 23 11.17 -9.22 -14.10
C LEU A 23 10.81 -8.67 -15.49
N ILE A 24 9.61 -8.10 -15.63
CA ILE A 24 9.16 -7.47 -16.88
C ILE A 24 10.08 -6.31 -17.29
N GLU A 25 10.47 -5.46 -16.34
CA GLU A 25 11.39 -4.33 -16.58
C GLU A 25 12.80 -4.76 -16.99
N ASN A 26 13.17 -6.01 -16.73
CA ASN A 26 14.45 -6.62 -17.12
C ASN A 26 14.29 -7.63 -18.28
N ASP A 27 13.24 -7.50 -19.09
CA ASP A 27 12.96 -8.33 -20.27
C ASP A 27 12.79 -9.85 -19.97
N ILE A 28 12.45 -10.20 -18.72
CA ILE A 28 12.17 -11.59 -18.31
C ILE A 28 10.66 -11.80 -18.25
N HIS A 29 10.13 -12.49 -19.26
CA HIS A 29 8.69 -12.72 -19.41
C HIS A 29 8.23 -14.17 -19.13
N ASP A 30 9.16 -15.13 -19.01
CA ASP A 30 8.81 -16.52 -18.73
C ASP A 30 8.69 -16.78 -17.21
N PHE A 31 7.58 -16.30 -16.65
CA PHE A 31 7.23 -16.55 -15.26
C PHE A 31 5.74 -16.79 -15.08
N ILE A 32 5.38 -17.35 -13.93
CA ILE A 32 4.00 -17.48 -13.48
C ILE A 32 3.87 -17.04 -12.03
N ILE A 33 2.75 -16.39 -11.71
CA ILE A 33 2.36 -16.07 -10.34
C ILE A 33 1.27 -17.04 -9.91
N ILE A 34 1.44 -17.68 -8.75
CA ILE A 34 0.45 -18.58 -8.16
C ILE A 34 -0.03 -17.95 -6.85
N GLU A 35 -1.30 -17.59 -6.80
CA GLU A 35 -1.97 -17.04 -5.61
C GLU A 35 -2.96 -18.07 -5.06
N ALA A 36 -3.01 -18.19 -3.74
CA ALA A 36 -3.91 -19.12 -3.06
C ALA A 36 -5.34 -18.57 -2.97
N ASN A 37 -5.47 -17.25 -2.88
CA ASN A 37 -6.74 -16.55 -2.81
C ASN A 37 -7.36 -16.30 -4.19
N ASN A 38 -8.65 -15.98 -4.21
CA ASN A 38 -9.37 -15.57 -5.43
C ASN A 38 -9.14 -14.09 -5.79
N GLN A 39 -8.20 -13.42 -5.13
CA GLN A 39 -7.87 -12.02 -5.34
C GLN A 39 -6.37 -11.80 -5.21
N ILE A 40 -5.86 -10.79 -5.92
CA ILE A 40 -4.51 -10.28 -5.76
C ILE A 40 -4.46 -9.22 -4.65
N GLY A 41 -3.26 -8.76 -4.27
CA GLY A 41 -3.07 -7.74 -3.23
C GLY A 41 -2.58 -8.32 -1.89
N GLY A 42 -2.90 -9.58 -1.61
CA GLY A 42 -2.43 -10.29 -0.43
C GLY A 42 -3.05 -9.75 0.85
N ARG A 43 -2.31 -8.98 1.64
CA ARG A 43 -2.80 -8.36 2.88
C ARG A 43 -3.34 -6.93 2.67
N CYS A 44 -3.30 -6.41 1.45
CA CYS A 44 -4.02 -5.19 1.09
C CYS A 44 -5.35 -5.65 0.49
N GLU A 45 -6.44 -5.45 1.22
CA GLU A 45 -7.77 -5.98 0.90
C GLU A 45 -8.83 -4.93 1.21
N THR A 46 -9.39 -4.38 0.15
CA THR A 46 -10.53 -3.49 0.23
C THR A 46 -11.81 -4.25 -0.11
N ILE A 47 -12.80 -4.19 0.77
CA ILE A 47 -14.13 -4.76 0.54
C ILE A 47 -15.17 -3.67 0.33
N GLN A 48 -16.24 -4.00 -0.41
CA GLN A 48 -17.44 -3.19 -0.45
C GLN A 48 -18.40 -3.66 0.65
N LEU A 49 -18.74 -2.77 1.59
CA LEU A 49 -19.78 -3.01 2.59
C LEU A 49 -20.86 -1.93 2.44
N MET A 50 -22.04 -2.34 1.99
CA MET A 50 -23.15 -1.43 1.66
C MET A 50 -22.69 -0.37 0.64
N GLU A 51 -22.78 0.92 0.96
CA GLU A 51 -22.36 2.03 0.10
C GLU A 51 -20.90 2.46 0.35
N HIS A 52 -20.17 1.76 1.23
CA HIS A 52 -18.82 2.14 1.63
C HIS A 52 -17.77 1.12 1.19
N GLN A 53 -16.57 1.63 0.89
CA GLN A 53 -15.36 0.83 0.77
C GLN A 53 -14.67 0.80 2.13
N ILE A 54 -14.26 -0.40 2.57
CA ILE A 54 -13.60 -0.62 3.86
C ILE A 54 -12.32 -1.40 3.59
N GLU A 55 -11.22 -0.94 4.15
CA GLU A 55 -9.96 -1.66 4.14
C GLU A 55 -9.91 -2.65 5.31
N LEU A 56 -9.76 -3.94 4.99
CA LEU A 56 -9.52 -4.99 5.99
C LEU A 56 -8.03 -5.18 6.28
N GLY A 57 -7.18 -4.58 5.45
CA GLY A 57 -5.73 -4.73 5.45
C GLY A 57 -4.97 -3.47 5.80
N THR A 58 -4.44 -2.80 4.78
CA THR A 58 -3.50 -1.68 4.93
C THR A 58 -4.18 -0.35 4.62
N GLU A 59 -4.45 0.43 5.67
CA GLU A 59 -5.22 1.68 5.55
C GLU A 59 -4.35 2.93 5.34
N ILE A 60 -3.14 2.96 5.90
CA ILE A 60 -2.33 4.18 6.00
C ILE A 60 -0.96 3.98 5.34
N LEU A 61 -0.57 4.94 4.50
CA LEU A 61 0.82 5.13 4.08
C LEU A 61 1.51 6.06 5.07
N GLN A 62 2.42 5.52 5.87
CA GLN A 62 3.17 6.33 6.83
C GLN A 62 4.46 6.87 6.21
N GLY A 63 4.74 8.16 6.42
CA GLY A 63 5.93 8.86 5.91
C GLY A 63 5.64 9.76 4.71
N ASP A 64 6.65 10.51 4.29
CA ASP A 64 6.56 11.51 3.22
C ASP A 64 7.17 11.02 1.88
N GLN A 65 7.10 11.89 0.86
CA GLN A 65 7.69 11.66 -0.47
C GLN A 65 9.18 11.31 -0.44
N SER A 66 9.94 11.80 0.53
CA SER A 66 11.40 11.65 0.53
C SER A 66 11.86 10.26 0.96
N ASN A 67 11.06 9.59 1.81
CA ASN A 67 11.47 8.34 2.45
C ASN A 67 10.57 7.14 2.11
N ASN A 68 9.39 7.35 1.53
CA ASN A 68 8.46 6.25 1.23
C ASN A 68 8.23 6.09 -0.29
N PRO A 69 8.77 5.02 -0.92
CA PRO A 69 8.56 4.77 -2.35
C PRO A 69 7.09 4.46 -2.69
N LEU A 70 6.27 3.99 -1.73
CA LEU A 70 4.83 3.84 -1.94
C LEU A 70 4.11 5.18 -1.99
N TYR A 71 4.60 6.19 -1.26
CA TYR A 71 4.06 7.54 -1.35
C TYR A 71 4.32 8.12 -2.74
N GLN A 72 5.55 7.99 -3.25
CA GLN A 72 5.89 8.44 -4.60
C GLN A 72 5.02 7.76 -5.66
N LEU A 73 4.80 6.45 -5.53
CA LEU A 73 3.91 5.70 -6.41
C LEU A 73 2.46 6.18 -6.30
N ALA A 74 1.95 6.41 -5.09
CA ALA A 74 0.60 6.93 -4.89
C ALA A 74 0.42 8.31 -5.53
N ASP A 75 1.44 9.18 -5.43
CA ASP A 75 1.43 10.51 -6.06
C ASP A 75 1.44 10.40 -7.59
N GLU A 76 2.29 9.54 -8.17
CA GLU A 76 2.34 9.27 -9.61
C GLU A 76 0.98 8.85 -10.17
N TYR A 77 0.24 8.03 -9.43
CA TYR A 77 -1.10 7.56 -9.80
C TYR A 77 -2.23 8.48 -9.33
N HIS A 78 -1.93 9.65 -8.76
CA HIS A 78 -2.92 10.62 -8.25
C HIS A 78 -3.88 10.00 -7.21
N LEU A 79 -3.35 9.13 -6.35
CA LEU A 79 -4.09 8.43 -5.30
C LEU A 79 -4.00 9.12 -3.93
N ILE A 80 -3.25 10.22 -3.84
CA ILE A 80 -3.11 11.00 -2.61
C ILE A 80 -4.20 12.05 -2.55
N ASP A 81 -4.99 12.00 -1.48
CA ASP A 81 -5.97 13.03 -1.18
C ASP A 81 -5.32 14.18 -0.41
N TYR A 82 -4.98 15.24 -1.15
CA TYR A 82 -4.42 16.48 -0.59
C TYR A 82 -5.48 17.37 0.10
N SER A 83 -6.77 17.01 0.06
CA SER A 83 -7.84 17.80 0.69
C SER A 83 -7.97 17.53 2.18
N ASN A 84 -7.45 16.40 2.66
CA ASN A 84 -7.49 15.96 4.06
C ASN A 84 -6.12 16.07 4.74
N ASN A 85 -5.53 17.27 4.73
CA ASN A 85 -4.42 17.61 5.63
C ASN A 85 -4.89 17.80 7.09
N GLU A 86 -5.91 17.05 7.56
CA GLU A 86 -6.35 17.08 8.96
C GLU A 86 -5.38 16.34 9.90
N PHE A 87 -4.24 15.87 9.38
CA PHE A 87 -3.08 15.51 10.19
C PHE A 87 -2.16 16.69 10.51
N ASP A 88 -2.51 17.93 10.10
CA ASP A 88 -2.24 19.11 10.94
C ASP A 88 -3.20 19.04 12.14
N ARG A 89 -3.09 17.98 12.97
CA ARG A 89 -3.43 18.21 14.36
C ARG A 89 -2.31 19.11 14.83
N ASP A 90 -2.65 20.35 15.21
CA ASP A 90 -1.95 20.95 16.32
C ASP A 90 -1.92 19.84 17.38
N ASP A 91 -0.77 19.20 17.57
CA ASP A 91 -0.59 18.18 18.60
C ASP A 91 -0.71 18.93 19.93
N CYS A 92 -1.95 19.18 20.35
CA CYS A 92 -2.24 19.89 21.57
C CYS A 92 -2.00 18.89 22.70
N PHE A 93 -0.80 18.92 23.26
CA PHE A 93 -0.54 18.27 24.53
C PHE A 93 -1.35 19.01 25.59
N HIS A 94 -2.09 18.27 26.40
CA HIS A 94 -2.80 18.83 27.53
C HIS A 94 -2.27 18.19 28.80
N ASP A 95 -2.12 18.98 29.87
CA ASP A 95 -1.77 18.45 31.18
C ASP A 95 -2.94 17.66 31.82
N GLU A 96 -2.74 17.21 33.06
CA GLU A 96 -3.75 16.49 33.83
C GLU A 96 -4.99 17.33 34.17
N ASP A 97 -4.90 18.65 34.06
CA ASP A 97 -5.98 19.63 34.28
C ASP A 97 -6.66 20.06 32.97
N GLY A 98 -6.14 19.62 31.81
CA GLY A 98 -6.69 19.91 30.50
C GLY A 98 -6.25 21.26 29.93
N GLU A 99 -5.15 21.84 30.42
CA GLU A 99 -4.54 23.04 29.83
C GLU A 99 -3.55 22.67 28.72
N SER A 100 -3.59 23.41 27.60
CA SER A 100 -2.71 23.19 26.46
C SER A 100 -1.26 23.54 26.80
N ILE A 101 -0.34 22.65 26.43
CA ILE A 101 1.12 22.78 26.58
C ILE A 101 1.69 23.01 25.18
N ASP A 102 2.36 24.15 24.97
CA ASP A 102 3.12 24.40 23.75
C ASP A 102 4.41 23.56 23.74
N GLU A 103 4.77 22.95 22.60
CA GLU A 103 6.09 22.34 22.42
C GLU A 103 7.14 23.45 22.24
N ASP A 104 8.21 23.44 23.05
CA ASP A 104 9.40 24.31 22.92
C ASP A 104 10.23 23.99 21.66
#